data_AF-A0A7C0Y163-F1
#
_entry.id   AF-A0A7C0Y163-F1
#
_cell.length_a   1.000
_cell.length_b   1.000
_cell.length_c   1.000
_cell.angle_alpha   90.00
_cell.angle_beta   90.00
_cell.angle_gamma   90.00
#
_symmetry.space_group_name_H-M   'P 1'
#
loop_
_entity.id
_entity.type
_entity.pdbx_description
1 polymer ?
#
loop_
_entity_poly.entity_id
_entity_poly.type
_entity_poly.pdbx_seq_one_letter_code
_entity_poly.pdbx_strand_id
1 'polypeptide(L)'
;MSQNLGNFRIRLVCRLKPGSSGVDPLFNALRSNGWNVDGLKLSKGGYGAEVLSSSLRGDEVVFSLKFTDSQTLDNFVRSAIQECWYIDIYYHLRAESAKRAAEALGIELNNRGVFRIEAVDVSLKVESFPNARALTISYRVGWREINRNAVTKIHEKLLETRSAKSLLGKIMGWMK
;
A
#
# COMPACT_ATOMS: atom_id res chain seq x y z
N MET A 1 16.28 -12.48 5.12
CA MET A 1 16.44 -11.22 5.87
C MET A 1 15.14 -10.43 5.77
N SER A 2 14.43 -10.25 6.88
CA SER A 2 13.25 -9.38 6.94
C SER A 2 13.75 -7.94 6.92
N GLN A 3 13.53 -7.19 5.83
CA GLN A 3 13.77 -5.76 5.87
C GLN A 3 12.80 -5.17 6.89
N ASN A 4 13.33 -4.83 8.06
CA ASN A 4 12.58 -4.11 9.07
C ASN A 4 12.39 -2.71 8.48
N LEU A 5 11.22 -2.45 7.90
CA LEU A 5 10.88 -1.19 7.20
C LEU A 5 10.70 -0.01 8.18
N GLY A 6 11.41 -0.04 9.32
CA GLY A 6 11.03 0.31 10.70
C GLY A 6 10.16 1.54 11.00
N ASN A 7 9.87 2.36 10.01
CA ASN A 7 8.97 3.49 10.07
C ASN A 7 7.67 3.30 9.26
N PHE A 8 7.45 2.19 8.54
CA PHE A 8 6.15 1.88 7.95
C PHE A 8 5.89 0.40 7.67
N ARG A 9 4.61 0.05 7.47
CA ARG A 9 4.14 -1.27 7.04
C ARG A 9 2.98 -1.10 6.06
N ILE A 10 2.95 -1.93 5.01
CA ILE A 10 1.84 -2.00 4.07
C ILE A 10 1.06 -3.30 4.29
N ARG A 11 -0.26 -3.17 4.44
CA ARG A 11 -1.21 -4.28 4.54
C ARG A 11 -2.22 -4.16 3.41
N LEU A 12 -2.57 -5.29 2.81
CA LEU A 12 -3.67 -5.38 1.84
C LEU A 12 -4.77 -6.26 2.41
N VAL A 13 -6.01 -5.90 2.13
CA VAL A 13 -7.18 -6.73 2.39
C VAL A 13 -7.88 -6.95 1.06
N CYS A 14 -7.80 -8.17 0.53
CA CYS A 14 -8.59 -8.58 -0.62
C CYS A 14 -9.97 -9.01 -0.13
N ARG A 15 -11.01 -8.37 -0.64
CA ARG A 15 -12.37 -8.90 -0.57
C ARG A 15 -12.59 -9.78 -1.79
N LEU A 16 -12.79 -11.08 -1.61
CA LEU A 16 -13.00 -12.00 -2.72
C LEU A 16 -14.29 -11.69 -3.48
N LYS A 17 -14.33 -12.10 -4.75
CA LYS A 17 -15.54 -12.06 -5.56
C LYS A 17 -16.67 -12.89 -4.90
N PRO A 18 -17.95 -12.49 -5.06
CA PRO A 18 -19.07 -13.29 -4.58
C PRO A 18 -18.99 -14.74 -5.07
N GLY A 19 -19.17 -15.69 -4.15
CA GLY A 19 -19.07 -17.12 -4.45
C GLY A 19 -17.67 -17.72 -4.30
N SER A 20 -16.63 -16.90 -4.12
CA SER A 20 -15.27 -17.37 -3.81
C SER A 20 -14.98 -17.31 -2.31
N SER A 21 -14.23 -18.30 -1.80
CA SER A 21 -13.80 -18.35 -0.40
C SER A 21 -12.42 -18.99 -0.26
N GLY A 22 -11.68 -18.60 0.78
CA GLY A 22 -10.36 -19.15 1.08
C GLY A 22 -9.22 -18.49 0.30
N VAL A 23 -8.00 -18.97 0.52
CA VAL A 23 -6.78 -18.37 -0.07
C VAL A 23 -6.42 -18.92 -1.44
N ASP A 24 -6.94 -20.10 -1.81
CA ASP A 24 -6.50 -20.83 -3.00
C ASP A 24 -6.73 -20.08 -4.32
N PRO A 25 -7.87 -19.40 -4.55
CA PRO A 25 -8.05 -18.60 -5.77
C PRO A 25 -6.95 -17.54 -5.92
N LEU A 26 -6.67 -16.82 -4.83
CA LEU A 26 -5.62 -15.79 -4.81
C LEU A 26 -4.24 -16.39 -5.05
N PHE A 27 -3.94 -17.54 -4.45
CA PHE A 27 -2.67 -18.22 -4.67
C PHE A 27 -2.51 -18.66 -6.12
N ASN A 28 -3.57 -19.16 -6.76
CA ASN A 28 -3.53 -19.53 -8.17
C ASN A 28 -3.30 -18.31 -9.08
N ALA A 29 -3.99 -17.20 -8.83
CA ALA A 29 -3.76 -15.95 -9.56
C ALA A 29 -2.35 -15.37 -9.33
N LEU A 30 -1.82 -15.47 -8.11
CA LEU A 30 -0.45 -15.02 -7.82
C LEU A 30 0.59 -15.93 -8.52
N ARG A 31 0.40 -17.26 -8.51
CA ARG A 31 1.28 -18.21 -9.22
C ARG A 31 1.29 -17.99 -10.72
N SER A 32 0.11 -17.79 -11.33
CA SER A 32 0.01 -17.52 -12.78
C SER A 32 0.73 -16.22 -13.17
N ASN A 33 0.89 -15.29 -12.22
CA ASN A 33 1.67 -14.06 -12.37
C ASN A 33 3.11 -14.17 -11.84
N GLY A 34 3.63 -15.38 -11.68
CA GLY A 34 5.04 -15.65 -11.38
C GLY A 34 5.45 -15.46 -9.91
N TRP A 35 4.50 -15.46 -8.97
CA TRP A 35 4.82 -15.57 -7.54
C TRP A 35 5.01 -17.02 -7.14
N ASN A 36 6.07 -17.30 -6.39
CA ASN A 36 6.21 -18.54 -5.67
C ASN A 36 5.37 -18.50 -4.38
N VAL A 37 4.62 -19.56 -4.11
CA VAL A 37 3.75 -19.70 -2.93
C VAL A 37 4.23 -20.90 -2.12
N ASP A 38 4.69 -20.67 -0.90
CA ASP A 38 5.11 -21.70 0.06
C ASP A 38 4.32 -21.53 1.37
N GLY A 39 3.32 -22.40 1.57
CA GLY A 39 2.32 -22.23 2.62
C GLY A 39 1.63 -20.87 2.54
N LEU A 40 1.82 -20.02 3.55
CA LEU A 40 1.28 -18.65 3.61
C LEU A 40 2.26 -17.58 3.11
N LYS A 41 3.46 -17.96 2.69
CA LYS A 41 4.51 -17.05 2.23
C LYS A 41 4.52 -16.94 0.72
N LEU A 42 4.70 -15.73 0.23
CA LEU A 42 4.73 -15.36 -1.17
C LEU A 42 6.07 -14.73 -1.49
N SER A 43 6.66 -15.08 -2.62
CA SER A 43 7.93 -14.48 -3.05
C SER A 43 8.04 -14.33 -4.57
N LYS A 44 8.72 -13.27 -5.01
CA LYS A 44 9.06 -13.03 -6.43
C LYS A 44 10.28 -12.13 -6.52
N GLY A 45 11.37 -12.59 -7.15
CA GLY A 45 12.55 -11.74 -7.41
C GLY A 45 13.16 -11.04 -6.19
N GLY A 46 13.13 -11.67 -4.99
CA GLY A 46 13.60 -11.09 -3.74
C GLY A 46 12.54 -10.30 -2.95
N TYR A 47 11.39 -10.03 -3.55
CA TYR A 47 10.23 -9.43 -2.87
C TYR A 47 9.42 -10.50 -2.14
N GLY A 48 8.85 -10.13 -0.99
CA GLY A 48 8.06 -11.04 -0.16
C GLY A 48 6.72 -10.47 0.25
N ALA A 49 5.71 -11.35 0.35
CA ALA A 49 4.45 -11.07 1.02
C ALA A 49 4.05 -12.29 1.89
N GLU A 50 3.10 -12.09 2.79
CA GLU A 50 2.63 -13.15 3.68
C GLU A 50 1.15 -12.97 3.97
N VAL A 51 0.39 -14.06 3.92
CA VAL A 51 -0.99 -14.08 4.40
C VAL A 51 -0.97 -14.05 5.92
N LEU A 52 -1.61 -13.05 6.52
CA LEU A 52 -1.73 -12.92 7.96
C LEU A 52 -2.95 -13.66 8.50
N SER A 53 -4.06 -13.59 7.78
CA SER A 53 -5.35 -14.11 8.23
C SER A 53 -6.35 -14.16 7.08
N SER A 54 -7.40 -14.95 7.28
CA SER A 54 -8.66 -14.88 6.52
C SER A 54 -9.83 -14.60 7.47
N SER A 55 -10.91 -14.00 6.96
CA SER A 55 -12.16 -13.87 7.71
C SER A 55 -12.75 -15.26 8.03
N LEU A 56 -13.63 -15.34 9.04
CA LEU A 56 -14.35 -16.58 9.38
C LEU A 56 -15.18 -17.12 8.20
N ARG A 57 -15.71 -16.21 7.37
CA ARG A 57 -16.46 -16.56 6.15
C ARG A 57 -15.55 -16.92 4.97
N GLY A 58 -14.24 -16.72 5.11
CA GLY A 58 -13.25 -16.94 4.06
C GLY A 58 -13.34 -15.96 2.89
N ASP A 59 -14.13 -14.90 3.00
CA ASP A 59 -14.38 -13.91 1.93
C ASP A 59 -13.42 -12.72 1.97
N GLU A 60 -12.56 -12.64 2.98
CA GLU A 60 -11.49 -11.65 3.08
C GLU A 60 -10.16 -12.33 3.39
N VAL A 61 -9.12 -11.92 2.67
CA VAL A 61 -7.75 -12.39 2.88
C VAL A 61 -6.85 -11.20 3.11
N VAL A 62 -6.05 -11.28 4.17
CA VAL A 62 -5.17 -10.20 4.61
C VAL A 62 -3.73 -10.54 4.27
N PHE A 63 -3.05 -9.63 3.58
CA PHE A 63 -1.63 -9.72 3.28
C PHE A 63 -0.82 -8.69 4.04
N SER A 64 0.37 -9.09 4.50
CA SER A 64 1.46 -8.19 4.87
C SER A 64 2.47 -8.17 3.74
N LEU A 65 2.83 -6.98 3.26
CA LEU A 65 3.87 -6.83 2.24
C LEU A 65 5.22 -6.55 2.89
N LYS A 66 6.30 -7.10 2.32
CA LYS A 66 7.68 -6.96 2.79
C LYS A 66 8.57 -6.22 1.79
N PHE A 67 7.96 -5.51 0.85
CA PHE A 67 8.61 -4.69 -0.18
C PHE A 67 7.99 -3.29 -0.21
N THR A 68 8.67 -2.35 -0.88
CA THR A 68 8.39 -0.91 -0.75
C THR A 68 8.49 -0.13 -2.04
N ASP A 69 8.71 -0.77 -3.18
CA ASP A 69 8.73 -0.08 -4.46
C ASP A 69 7.34 -0.06 -5.07
N SER A 70 6.99 1.07 -5.70
CA SER A 70 5.69 1.30 -6.30
C SER A 70 5.33 0.26 -7.38
N GLN A 71 6.31 -0.19 -8.16
CA GLN A 71 6.11 -1.12 -9.27
C GLN A 71 5.75 -2.53 -8.80
N THR A 72 6.45 -3.07 -7.79
CA THR A 72 6.14 -4.38 -7.21
C THR A 72 4.79 -4.36 -6.51
N LEU A 73 4.44 -3.25 -5.84
CA LEU A 73 3.11 -3.09 -5.26
C LEU A 73 2.01 -3.13 -6.33
N ASP A 74 2.14 -2.35 -7.40
CA ASP A 74 1.16 -2.32 -8.48
C ASP A 74 1.02 -3.71 -9.13
N ASN A 75 2.13 -4.38 -9.41
CA ASN A 75 2.13 -5.75 -9.95
C ASN A 75 1.45 -6.75 -9.01
N PHE A 76 1.71 -6.67 -7.70
CA PHE A 76 1.05 -7.52 -6.71
C PHE A 76 -0.47 -7.27 -6.69
N VAL A 77 -0.89 -6.00 -6.65
CA VAL A 77 -2.30 -5.61 -6.63
C VAL A 77 -3.01 -6.03 -7.92
N ARG A 78 -2.38 -5.88 -9.09
CA ARG A 78 -2.90 -6.34 -10.39
C ARG A 78 -3.05 -7.86 -10.47
N SER A 79 -2.16 -8.60 -9.82
CA SER A 79 -2.27 -10.06 -9.75
C SER A 79 -3.43 -10.47 -8.83
N ALA A 80 -3.52 -9.86 -7.65
CA ALA A 80 -4.53 -10.19 -6.66
C ALA A 80 -5.95 -9.77 -7.07
N ILE A 81 -6.13 -8.60 -7.70
CA ILE A 81 -7.45 -8.07 -8.07
C ILE A 81 -8.23 -9.00 -9.02
N GLN A 82 -7.53 -9.92 -9.71
CA GLN A 82 -8.17 -10.93 -10.56
C GLN A 82 -9.19 -11.77 -9.78
N GLU A 83 -8.99 -11.97 -8.48
CA GLU A 83 -9.88 -12.77 -7.62
C GLU A 83 -10.64 -11.93 -6.58
N CYS A 84 -10.35 -10.64 -6.51
CA CYS A 84 -11.00 -9.73 -5.57
C CYS A 84 -12.14 -8.95 -6.24
N TRP A 85 -13.21 -8.68 -5.49
CA TRP A 85 -14.15 -7.62 -5.82
C TRP A 85 -13.45 -6.25 -5.69
N TYR A 86 -12.72 -6.04 -4.61
CA TYR A 86 -11.88 -4.88 -4.39
C TYR A 86 -10.73 -5.22 -3.43
N ILE A 87 -9.73 -4.35 -3.40
CA ILE A 87 -8.63 -4.43 -2.44
C ILE A 87 -8.61 -3.14 -1.62
N ASP A 88 -8.60 -3.27 -0.29
CA ASP A 88 -8.31 -2.14 0.60
C ASP A 88 -6.81 -2.15 0.94
N ILE A 89 -6.14 -1.03 0.68
CA ILE A 89 -4.70 -0.83 0.92
C ILE A 89 -4.51 0.01 2.17
N TYR A 90 -3.67 -0.43 3.10
CA TYR A 90 -3.38 0.24 4.36
C TYR A 90 -1.89 0.53 4.49
N TYR A 91 -1.56 1.80 4.67
CA TYR A 91 -0.24 2.29 5.03
C TYR A 91 -0.24 2.62 6.51
N HIS A 92 0.46 1.83 7.31
CA HIS A 92 0.70 2.12 8.71
C HIS A 92 2.06 2.80 8.83
N LEU A 93 2.05 4.10 9.06
CA LEU A 93 3.23 4.94 9.09
C LEU A 93 3.56 5.35 10.53
N ARG A 94 4.85 5.49 10.82
CA ARG A 94 5.40 5.88 12.12
C ARG A 94 6.52 6.91 11.92
N ALA A 95 6.72 7.71 12.96
CA ALA A 95 7.81 8.68 13.06
C ALA A 95 7.98 9.50 11.77
N GLU A 96 9.17 9.46 11.17
CA GLU A 96 9.51 10.27 10.01
C GLU A 96 8.66 9.94 8.78
N SER A 97 8.26 8.67 8.58
CA SER A 97 7.39 8.31 7.45
C SER A 97 5.99 8.90 7.61
N ALA A 98 5.47 8.95 8.85
CA ALA A 98 4.18 9.59 9.13
C ALA A 98 4.26 11.10 8.86
N LYS A 99 5.35 11.75 9.29
CA LYS A 99 5.59 13.17 9.03
C LYS A 99 5.63 13.49 7.53
N ARG A 100 6.43 12.76 6.75
CA ARG A 100 6.54 12.97 5.30
C ARG A 100 5.22 12.77 4.57
N ALA A 101 4.47 11.71 4.91
CA ALA A 101 3.18 11.46 4.30
C ALA A 101 2.14 12.53 4.68
N ALA A 102 2.18 13.03 5.92
CA ALA A 102 1.36 14.15 6.33
C ALA A 102 1.64 15.40 5.48
N GLU A 103 2.92 15.77 5.33
CA GLU A 103 3.34 16.90 4.51
C GLU A 103 2.92 16.73 3.03
N ALA A 104 3.09 15.53 2.47
CA ALA A 104 2.69 15.23 1.09
C ALA A 104 1.17 15.31 0.86
N LEU A 105 0.38 15.12 1.93
CA LEU A 105 -1.08 15.24 1.91
C LEU A 105 -1.58 16.61 2.39
N GLY A 106 -0.69 17.52 2.80
CA GLY A 106 -1.07 18.84 3.31
C GLY A 106 -1.82 18.78 4.64
N ILE A 107 -1.54 17.78 5.49
CA ILE A 107 -2.17 17.65 6.81
C ILE A 107 -1.20 17.94 7.95
N GLU A 108 -1.72 18.48 9.04
CA GLU A 108 -0.98 18.67 10.27
C GLU A 108 -1.18 17.47 11.22
N LEU A 109 -0.08 16.91 11.75
CA LEU A 109 -0.10 15.79 12.70
C LEU A 109 -0.47 16.20 14.13
N ASN A 110 -0.92 17.43 14.34
CA ASN A 110 -1.12 18.01 15.66
C ASN A 110 -2.43 17.55 16.30
N ASN A 111 -3.42 17.19 15.48
CA ASN A 111 -4.75 16.81 15.93
C ASN A 111 -5.02 15.32 15.68
N ARG A 112 -5.58 14.66 16.70
CA ARG A 112 -6.17 13.33 16.55
C ARG A 112 -7.45 13.47 15.72
N GLY A 113 -7.63 12.61 14.72
CA GLY A 113 -8.82 12.68 13.89
C GLY A 113 -8.82 11.71 12.73
N VAL A 114 -9.97 11.65 12.06
CA VAL A 114 -10.18 10.90 10.82
C VAL A 114 -10.56 11.91 9.74
N PHE A 115 -9.78 11.93 8.66
CA PHE A 115 -9.92 12.86 7.55
C PHE A 115 -10.17 12.09 6.25
N ARG A 116 -10.86 12.72 5.31
CA ARG A 116 -10.93 12.27 3.92
C ARG A 116 -10.16 13.25 3.05
N ILE A 117 -9.26 12.73 2.24
CA ILE A 117 -8.42 13.51 1.34
C ILE A 117 -8.53 12.91 -0.05
N GLU A 118 -8.94 13.72 -1.02
CA GLU A 118 -8.92 13.29 -2.42
C GLU A 118 -7.49 13.34 -2.96
N ALA A 119 -7.01 12.22 -3.46
CA ALA A 119 -5.72 12.12 -4.14
C ALA A 119 -5.83 11.17 -5.33
N VAL A 120 -5.46 11.65 -6.52
CA VAL A 120 -5.46 10.82 -7.74
C VAL A 120 -6.84 10.20 -8.01
N ASP A 121 -7.90 10.99 -7.83
CA ASP A 121 -9.31 10.58 -7.95
C ASP A 121 -9.73 9.42 -7.00
N VAL A 122 -9.00 9.25 -5.89
CA VAL A 122 -9.32 8.29 -4.83
C VAL A 122 -9.44 9.02 -3.49
N SER A 123 -10.54 8.77 -2.78
CA SER A 123 -10.75 9.22 -1.40
C SER A 123 -9.86 8.41 -0.45
N LEU A 124 -8.77 9.01 0.03
CA LEU A 124 -7.94 8.47 1.09
C LEU A 124 -8.60 8.72 2.45
N LYS A 125 -8.79 7.68 3.24
CA LYS A 125 -9.12 7.80 4.67
C LYS A 125 -7.81 7.89 5.46
N VAL A 126 -7.62 9.00 6.17
CA VAL A 126 -6.43 9.24 6.99
C VAL A 126 -6.82 9.29 8.46
N GLU A 127 -6.18 8.46 9.28
CA GLU A 127 -6.34 8.43 10.72
C GLU A 127 -5.04 8.88 11.39
N SER A 128 -5.13 9.94 12.18
CA SER A 128 -3.98 10.55 12.87
C SER A 128 -3.90 10.17 14.34
N PHE A 129 -2.70 9.80 14.78
CA PHE A 129 -2.36 9.43 16.15
C PHE A 129 -1.15 10.24 16.64
N PRO A 130 -1.35 11.52 17.05
CA PRO A 130 -0.26 12.45 17.36
C PRO A 130 0.71 11.94 18.43
N ASN A 131 0.18 11.40 19.54
CA ASN A 131 0.98 10.91 20.67
C ASN A 131 1.93 9.77 20.27
N ALA A 132 1.56 8.97 19.28
CA ALA A 132 2.36 7.88 18.76
C ALA A 132 3.18 8.28 17.51
N ARG A 133 3.14 9.56 17.11
CA ARG A 133 3.74 10.10 15.87
C ARG A 133 3.42 9.20 14.68
N ALA A 134 2.13 8.93 14.50
CA ALA A 134 1.64 7.83 13.69
C ALA A 134 0.48 8.25 12.78
N LEU A 135 0.47 7.68 11.57
CA LEU A 135 -0.66 7.77 10.64
C LEU A 135 -1.08 6.38 10.17
N THR A 136 -2.38 6.20 9.96
CA THR A 136 -2.88 5.14 9.08
C THR A 136 -3.58 5.79 7.90
N ILE A 137 -3.13 5.46 6.69
CA ILE A 137 -3.75 5.93 5.45
C ILE A 137 -4.31 4.71 4.75
N SER A 138 -5.57 4.77 4.36
CA SER A 138 -6.23 3.66 3.67
C SER A 138 -7.08 4.12 2.51
N TYR A 139 -7.17 3.26 1.49
CA TYR A 139 -8.03 3.48 0.34
C TYR A 139 -8.40 2.17 -0.33
N ARG A 140 -9.52 2.20 -1.07
CA ARG A 140 -10.03 1.07 -1.83
C ARG A 140 -9.61 1.19 -3.29
N VAL A 141 -9.24 0.07 -3.90
CA VAL A 141 -9.01 -0.03 -5.33
C VAL A 141 -9.84 -1.16 -5.94
N GLY A 142 -10.50 -0.83 -7.06
CA GLY A 142 -10.99 -1.80 -8.01
C GLY A 142 -10.23 -1.70 -9.34
N TRP A 143 -10.78 -2.34 -10.38
CA TRP A 143 -10.23 -2.27 -11.73
C TRP A 143 -10.08 -0.84 -12.27
N ARG A 144 -11.01 0.06 -11.92
CA ARG A 144 -10.97 1.46 -12.35
C ARG A 144 -9.72 2.17 -11.83
N GLU A 145 -9.45 2.05 -10.54
CA GLU A 145 -8.31 2.71 -9.88
C GLU A 145 -6.98 2.11 -10.35
N ILE A 146 -6.94 0.79 -10.54
CA ILE A 146 -5.78 0.07 -11.09
C ILE A 146 -5.48 0.51 -12.52
N ASN A 147 -6.49 0.61 -13.40
CA ASN A 147 -6.29 1.06 -14.79
C ASN A 147 -5.83 2.52 -14.90
N ARG A 148 -6.06 3.34 -13.87
CA ARG A 148 -5.57 4.73 -13.79
C ARG A 148 -4.20 4.87 -13.10
N ASN A 149 -3.57 3.74 -12.75
CA ASN A 149 -2.31 3.67 -11.99
C ASN A 149 -2.41 4.38 -10.62
N ALA A 150 -3.57 4.34 -9.97
CA ALA A 150 -3.76 5.01 -8.68
C ALA A 150 -2.86 4.42 -7.59
N VAL A 151 -2.66 3.10 -7.59
CA VAL A 151 -1.80 2.39 -6.62
C VAL A 151 -0.39 2.96 -6.65
N THR A 152 0.25 2.99 -7.82
CA THR A 152 1.59 3.55 -8.05
C THR A 152 1.65 5.02 -7.62
N LYS A 153 0.76 5.87 -8.14
CA LYS A 153 0.78 7.31 -7.88
C LYS A 153 0.56 7.65 -6.40
N ILE A 154 -0.33 6.94 -5.71
CA ILE A 154 -0.56 7.12 -4.28
C ILE A 154 0.65 6.63 -3.51
N HIS A 155 1.21 5.46 -3.84
CA HIS A 155 2.41 4.94 -3.19
C HIS A 155 3.59 5.92 -3.27
N GLU A 156 3.87 6.41 -4.47
CA GLU A 156 4.93 7.39 -4.73
C GLU A 156 4.68 8.69 -3.96
N LYS A 157 3.43 9.17 -3.95
CA LYS A 157 3.05 10.36 -3.19
C LYS A 157 3.27 10.19 -1.68
N LEU A 158 3.02 9.01 -1.12
CA LEU A 158 3.13 8.76 0.32
C LEU A 158 4.56 8.45 0.78
N LEU A 159 5.33 7.72 -0.02
CA LEU A 159 6.60 7.13 0.41
C LEU A 159 7.82 7.58 -0.40
N GLU A 160 7.66 7.92 -1.67
CA GLU A 160 8.75 8.21 -2.60
C GLU A 160 8.90 9.70 -2.94
N THR A 161 8.33 10.60 -2.13
CA THR A 161 8.39 12.07 -2.29
C THR A 161 9.80 12.66 -2.05
N ARG A 162 10.84 12.06 -2.64
CA ARG A 162 12.22 12.57 -2.64
C ARG A 162 12.63 13.27 -3.94
N SER A 163 11.89 13.20 -5.04
CA SER A 163 12.41 13.72 -6.33
C SER A 163 12.15 15.22 -6.59
N ALA A 164 10.98 15.77 -6.27
CA ALA A 164 10.66 17.13 -6.75
C ALA A 164 11.42 18.26 -6.02
N LYS A 165 11.61 18.18 -4.69
CA LYS A 165 12.33 19.22 -3.94
C LYS A 165 13.87 19.09 -4.02
N SER A 166 14.41 17.89 -4.26
CA SER A 166 15.85 17.68 -4.40
C SER A 166 16.38 18.06 -5.79
N LEU A 167 15.58 17.88 -6.85
CA LEU A 167 15.97 18.28 -8.21
C LEU A 167 15.96 19.80 -8.39
N LEU A 168 14.95 20.50 -7.85
CA LEU A 168 14.91 21.98 -7.87
C LEU A 168 16.04 22.62 -7.03
N GLY A 169 16.41 21.99 -5.91
CA GLY A 169 17.54 22.43 -5.10
C GLY A 169 18.91 22.26 -5.77
N LYS A 170 19.07 21.23 -6.62
CA LYS A 170 20.31 21.02 -7.40
C LYS A 170 20.41 21.95 -8.61
N ILE A 171 19.29 22.23 -9.30
CA ILE A 171 19.28 23.12 -10.47
C ILE A 171 19.54 24.58 -10.06
N MET A 172 19.01 25.04 -8.91
CA MET A 172 19.28 26.40 -8.41
C MET A 172 20.66 26.57 -7.72
N GLY A 173 21.35 25.48 -7.37
CA GLY A 173 22.70 25.53 -6.80
C GLY A 173 23.83 25.65 -7.83
N TRP A 174 23.51 25.52 -9.12
CA TRP A 174 24.47 25.66 -10.24
C TRP A 174 24.36 27.02 -10.96
N MET A 175 23.44 27.89 -10.50
CA MET A 175 23.27 29.27 -11.00
C MET A 175 23.80 30.32 -10.01
N LYS A 176 24.75 29.97 -9.14
CA LYS A 176 25.51 30.92 -8.32
C LYS A 176 26.99 30.76 -8.56
#